data_AF-A0A6S7IBQ1-F1
#
_entry.id   AF-A0A6S7IBQ1-F1
#
_cell.length_a   1.000
_cell.length_b   1.000
_cell.length_c   1.000
_cell.angle_alpha   90.00
_cell.angle_beta   90.00
_cell.angle_gamma   90.00
#
_symmetry.space_group_name_H-M   'P 1'
#
loop_
_entity.id
_entity.type
_entity.pdbx_description
1 polymer ?
#
loop_
_entity_poly.entity_id
_entity_poly.type
_entity_poly.pdbx_seq_one_letter_code
_entity_poly.pdbx_strand_id
1 'polypeptide(L)'
;MSDHETDSEESYQTDDSDINFIPGYIMECPDLGSSDDGSSLEDDNAGLAYADEPLADDEWLQNYNRQERERLELQEKLERRLDGSVEMSEWCNCGNCDISLLTNNRECHCCFELEGCGEAMNREEVIQDLKAEGVQNAKCVTQHPGFNSVCLQKWSLKMAADRYKTKDKSKYSQTSTENSFLRSISYREFTRLIYGPLGNRRIPLPACAYIAIRNTFPIMEKEGQFTGYSDDSD
;
A
#
# COMPACT_ATOMS: atom_id res chain seq x y z
N MET A 1 -31.83 -48.37 -10.02
CA MET A 1 -32.61 -47.26 -10.57
C MET A 1 -32.64 -46.20 -9.50
N SER A 2 -31.69 -45.28 -9.59
CA SER A 2 -31.57 -44.16 -8.67
C SER A 2 -31.09 -43.00 -9.51
N ASP A 3 -32.07 -42.27 -10.02
CA ASP A 3 -31.90 -40.94 -10.59
C ASP A 3 -31.59 -39.97 -9.44
N HIS A 4 -30.57 -39.15 -9.62
CA HIS A 4 -30.65 -37.76 -9.19
C HIS A 4 -29.63 -36.94 -9.98
N GLU A 5 -30.15 -36.28 -11.01
CA GLU A 5 -29.56 -35.07 -11.57
C GLU A 5 -29.63 -33.97 -10.52
N THR A 6 -28.58 -33.17 -10.42
CA THR A 6 -28.67 -31.82 -9.85
C THR A 6 -27.70 -30.90 -10.56
N ASP A 7 -28.29 -29.94 -11.25
CA ASP A 7 -27.71 -28.75 -11.87
C ASP A 7 -26.57 -28.16 -11.03
N SER A 8 -25.40 -28.04 -11.66
CA SER A 8 -24.33 -27.18 -11.16
C SER A 8 -24.44 -25.86 -11.91
N GLU A 9 -25.19 -24.93 -11.33
CA GLU A 9 -25.22 -23.55 -11.81
C GLU A 9 -23.82 -22.94 -11.67
N GLU A 10 -23.20 -22.69 -12.82
CA GLU A 10 -21.99 -21.89 -12.95
C GLU A 10 -22.31 -20.45 -12.52
N SER A 11 -21.89 -20.05 -11.32
CA SER A 11 -21.82 -18.63 -10.95
C SER A 11 -20.43 -18.09 -11.29
N TYR A 12 -20.29 -17.65 -12.54
CA TYR A 12 -19.21 -16.75 -12.92
C TYR A 12 -19.41 -15.42 -12.18
N GLN A 13 -18.61 -15.17 -11.14
CA GLN A 13 -18.47 -13.82 -10.60
C GLN A 13 -17.25 -13.18 -11.24
N THR A 14 -17.53 -12.55 -12.38
CA THR A 14 -16.72 -11.54 -13.03
C THR A 14 -16.69 -10.27 -12.16
N ASP A 15 -15.56 -9.57 -12.26
CA ASP A 15 -15.30 -8.16 -11.95
C ASP A 15 -14.72 -7.82 -10.57
N ASP A 16 -13.39 -7.67 -10.55
CA ASP A 16 -12.59 -7.10 -9.47
C ASP A 16 -11.79 -5.92 -10.06
N SER A 17 -12.52 -4.92 -10.57
CA SER A 17 -12.06 -3.56 -10.85
C SER A 17 -13.28 -2.68 -11.14
N ASP A 18 -13.29 -1.46 -10.61
CA ASP A 18 -14.24 -0.37 -10.92
C ASP A 18 -15.61 -0.37 -10.22
N ILE A 19 -15.66 -0.08 -8.91
CA ILE A 19 -16.81 0.66 -8.35
C ILE A 19 -16.34 1.70 -7.33
N ASN A 20 -16.02 2.89 -7.82
CA ASN A 20 -16.33 4.17 -7.17
C ASN A 20 -17.01 5.11 -8.19
N PHE A 21 -17.88 4.57 -9.05
CA PHE A 21 -18.76 5.39 -9.87
C PHE A 21 -19.94 5.85 -9.00
N ILE A 22 -19.84 7.07 -8.49
CA ILE A 22 -21.02 7.81 -8.03
C ILE A 22 -21.86 8.07 -9.29
N PRO A 23 -23.11 7.57 -9.40
CA PRO A 23 -23.96 7.91 -10.52
C PRO A 23 -24.08 9.42 -10.62
N GLY A 24 -23.53 9.99 -11.69
CA GLY A 24 -23.72 11.40 -12.01
C GLY A 24 -25.21 11.65 -12.12
N TYR A 25 -25.78 12.27 -11.09
CA TYR A 25 -27.09 12.88 -11.22
C TYR A 25 -26.89 14.00 -12.23
N ILE A 26 -27.32 13.76 -13.47
CA ILE A 26 -27.53 14.81 -14.44
C ILE A 26 -28.64 15.65 -13.84
N MET A 27 -28.27 16.75 -13.18
CA MET A 27 -29.20 17.81 -12.91
C MET A 27 -29.60 18.34 -14.28
N GLU A 28 -30.76 17.91 -14.77
CA GLU A 28 -31.40 18.54 -15.91
C GLU A 28 -31.58 20.01 -15.54
N CYS A 29 -30.76 20.89 -16.11
CA CYS A 29 -31.02 22.32 -16.08
C CYS A 29 -32.39 22.51 -16.76
N PRO A 30 -33.45 22.90 -16.04
CA PRO A 30 -34.68 23.23 -16.69
C PRO A 30 -34.38 24.43 -17.59
N ASP A 31 -34.69 24.29 -18.88
CA ASP A 31 -34.64 25.35 -19.86
C ASP A 31 -35.36 26.58 -19.28
N LEU A 32 -34.64 27.71 -19.19
CA LEU A 32 -35.19 28.98 -18.73
C LEU A 32 -36.10 29.55 -19.83
N GLY A 33 -37.27 28.94 -19.98
CA GLY A 33 -38.42 29.53 -20.65
C GLY A 33 -39.01 30.58 -19.73
N SER A 34 -38.81 31.86 -20.09
CA SER A 34 -39.40 33.01 -19.42
C SER A 34 -40.90 32.83 -19.21
N SER A 35 -41.35 32.81 -17.96
CA SER A 35 -42.71 33.19 -17.58
C SER A 35 -42.73 33.66 -16.14
N ASP A 36 -42.92 34.97 -16.06
CA ASP A 36 -43.36 35.77 -14.93
C ASP A 36 -44.40 35.04 -14.06
N ASP A 37 -44.04 34.70 -12.82
CA ASP A 37 -44.98 34.75 -11.70
C ASP A 37 -44.22 34.91 -10.38
N GLY A 38 -44.68 35.86 -9.57
CA GLY A 38 -44.01 36.32 -8.38
C GLY A 38 -44.09 35.29 -7.24
N SER A 39 -42.93 34.82 -6.80
CA SER A 39 -42.75 34.46 -5.39
C SER A 39 -41.34 34.83 -4.95
N SER A 40 -41.23 35.89 -4.15
CA SER A 40 -40.04 36.20 -3.37
C SER A 40 -39.87 35.11 -2.33
N LEU A 41 -39.10 34.08 -2.65
CA LEU A 41 -38.39 33.29 -1.66
C LEU A 41 -36.92 33.63 -1.86
N GLU A 42 -36.49 34.63 -1.10
CA GLU A 42 -35.07 34.86 -0.85
C GLU A 42 -34.52 33.59 -0.19
N ASP A 43 -33.94 32.70 -0.99
CA ASP A 43 -33.10 31.61 -0.47
C ASP A 43 -31.74 32.20 -0.07
N ASP A 44 -31.78 33.02 0.98
CA ASP A 44 -30.62 33.69 1.58
C ASP A 44 -29.70 32.70 2.33
N ASN A 45 -30.00 31.40 2.30
CA ASN A 45 -29.35 30.40 3.16
C ASN A 45 -28.34 29.48 2.45
N ALA A 46 -28.23 29.55 1.12
CA ALA A 46 -27.22 28.76 0.39
C ALA A 46 -25.77 29.23 0.63
N GLY A 47 -25.58 30.49 1.05
CA GLY A 47 -24.26 31.10 1.29
C GLY A 47 -23.71 30.92 2.71
N LEU A 48 -24.48 30.33 3.64
CA LEU A 48 -24.14 30.27 5.07
C LEU A 48 -23.66 28.90 5.55
N ALA A 49 -23.69 27.87 4.70
CA ALA A 49 -23.45 26.47 5.11
C ALA A 49 -22.06 26.20 5.72
N TYR A 50 -21.12 27.15 5.61
CA TYR A 50 -19.76 27.06 6.18
C TYR A 50 -19.28 28.41 6.74
N ALA A 51 -20.19 29.38 6.94
CA ALA A 51 -19.82 30.73 7.40
C ALA A 51 -19.36 30.76 8.87
N ASP A 52 -19.82 29.78 9.67
CA ASP A 52 -19.46 29.60 11.07
C ASP A 52 -18.27 28.64 11.28
N GLU A 53 -17.71 28.08 10.20
CA GLU A 53 -16.50 27.26 10.31
C GLU A 53 -15.28 28.17 10.51
N PRO A 54 -14.47 27.95 11.55
CA PRO A 54 -13.27 28.74 11.76
C PRO A 54 -12.32 28.55 10.58
N LEU A 55 -11.93 29.65 9.94
CA LEU A 55 -10.85 29.62 8.96
C LEU A 55 -9.58 29.08 9.62
N ALA A 56 -8.82 28.27 8.87
CA ALA A 56 -7.51 27.83 9.32
C ALA A 56 -6.65 29.05 9.66
N ASP A 57 -6.03 29.03 10.83
CA ASP A 57 -5.13 30.11 11.22
C ASP A 57 -3.84 30.11 10.37
N ASP A 58 -3.13 31.25 10.40
CA ASP A 58 -1.91 31.43 9.59
C ASP A 58 -0.82 30.40 9.93
N GLU A 59 -0.76 29.93 11.18
CA GLU A 59 0.21 28.92 11.62
C GLU A 59 -0.10 27.54 11.01
N TRP A 60 -1.37 27.15 11.05
CA TRP A 60 -1.87 25.91 10.45
C TRP A 60 -1.65 25.92 8.95
N LEU A 61 -2.00 27.01 8.26
CA LEU A 61 -1.77 27.17 6.82
C LEU A 61 -0.28 27.06 6.47
N GLN A 62 0.60 27.69 7.25
CA GLN A 62 2.05 27.58 7.04
C GLN A 62 2.57 26.16 7.25
N ASN A 63 2.07 25.46 8.27
CA ASN A 63 2.46 24.08 8.53
C ASN A 63 1.94 23.13 7.45
N TYR A 64 0.68 23.27 7.04
CA TYR A 64 0.08 22.52 5.95
C TYR A 64 0.85 22.71 4.64
N ASN A 65 1.10 23.96 4.24
CA ASN A 65 1.86 24.27 3.03
C ASN A 65 3.29 23.71 3.07
N ARG A 66 3.92 23.68 4.26
CA ARG A 66 5.24 23.08 4.45
C ARG A 66 5.19 21.57 4.23
N GLN A 67 4.25 20.87 4.86
CA GLN A 67 4.08 19.42 4.72
C GLN A 67 3.74 19.02 3.29
N GLU A 68 2.88 19.78 2.63
CA GLU A 68 2.54 19.57 1.22
C GLU A 68 3.76 19.70 0.31
N ARG A 69 4.58 20.74 0.51
CA ARG A 69 5.84 20.90 -0.23
C ARG A 69 6.78 19.72 0.01
N GLU A 70 6.99 19.32 1.26
CA GLU A 70 7.85 18.17 1.61
C GLU A 70 7.34 16.87 0.96
N ARG A 71 6.02 16.65 0.94
CA ARG A 71 5.38 15.51 0.29
C ARG A 71 5.62 15.50 -1.22
N LEU A 72 5.42 16.63 -1.89
CA LEU A 72 5.62 16.77 -3.33
C LEU A 72 7.09 16.60 -3.73
N GLU A 73 8.02 17.20 -2.98
CA GLU A 73 9.46 17.04 -3.18
C GLU A 73 9.89 15.57 -3.01
N LEU A 74 9.34 14.87 -2.01
CA LEU A 74 9.60 13.45 -1.83
C LEU A 74 9.04 12.62 -2.99
N GLN A 75 7.82 12.90 -3.44
CA GLN A 75 7.21 12.20 -4.55
C GLN A 75 8.04 12.36 -5.84
N GLU A 76 8.41 13.59 -6.21
CA GLU A 76 9.25 13.88 -7.38
C GLU A 76 10.60 13.16 -7.27
N LYS A 77 11.24 13.19 -6.10
CA LYS A 77 12.50 12.47 -5.84
C LYS A 77 12.36 10.98 -6.08
N LEU A 78 11.26 10.36 -5.66
CA LEU A 78 11.02 8.93 -5.82
C LEU A 78 10.65 8.57 -7.27
N GLU A 79 9.94 9.44 -7.98
CA GLU A 79 9.63 9.25 -9.41
C GLU A 79 10.90 9.24 -10.25
N ARG A 80 11.83 10.17 -9.98
CA ARG A 80 13.15 10.21 -10.64
C ARG A 80 14.03 8.98 -10.35
N ARG A 81 13.77 8.26 -9.26
CA ARG A 81 14.43 6.97 -8.99
C ARG A 81 13.80 5.86 -9.81
N LEU A 82 12.46 5.84 -9.90
CA LEU A 82 11.72 4.81 -10.62
C LEU A 82 11.96 4.88 -12.14
N ASP A 83 12.00 6.08 -12.72
CA ASP A 83 12.24 6.27 -14.16
C ASP A 83 13.71 6.08 -14.59
N GLY A 84 14.61 5.88 -13.62
CA GLY A 84 16.04 5.68 -13.85
C GLY A 84 16.84 6.96 -14.10
N SER A 85 16.25 8.15 -13.91
CA SER A 85 16.96 9.44 -13.98
C SER A 85 18.04 9.59 -12.92
N VAL A 86 17.92 8.84 -11.82
CA VAL A 86 18.89 8.78 -10.72
C VAL A 86 19.47 7.37 -10.67
N GLU A 87 20.79 7.25 -10.78
CA GLU A 87 21.46 5.94 -10.71
C GLU A 87 21.28 5.29 -9.34
N MET A 88 21.17 3.96 -9.31
CA MET A 88 20.95 3.21 -8.06
C MET A 88 22.03 3.43 -7.00
N SER A 89 23.28 3.63 -7.40
CA SER A 89 24.39 3.93 -6.49
C SER A 89 24.23 5.25 -5.74
N GLU A 90 23.42 6.18 -6.23
CA GLU A 90 23.22 7.48 -5.59
C GLU A 90 22.23 7.42 -4.42
N TRP A 91 21.32 6.44 -4.42
CA TRP A 91 20.28 6.33 -3.39
C TRP A 91 20.25 5.00 -2.63
N CYS A 92 20.86 3.94 -3.15
CA CYS A 92 20.97 2.68 -2.44
C CYS A 92 22.24 2.62 -1.58
N ASN A 93 22.08 2.60 -0.27
CA ASN A 93 23.19 2.40 0.66
C ASN A 93 23.36 0.95 1.15
N CYS A 94 22.37 0.09 0.90
CA CYS A 94 22.40 -1.31 1.36
C CYS A 94 23.01 -2.31 0.37
N GLY A 95 23.11 -1.93 -0.91
CA GLY A 95 23.64 -2.79 -1.99
C GLY A 95 22.68 -3.84 -2.55
N ASN A 96 21.44 -3.93 -2.04
CA ASN A 96 20.44 -4.95 -2.44
C ASN A 96 19.14 -4.36 -3.01
N CYS A 97 19.06 -3.04 -3.23
CA CYS A 97 17.90 -2.44 -3.90
C CYS A 97 18.01 -2.69 -5.41
N ASP A 98 16.85 -2.81 -6.08
CA ASP A 98 16.70 -2.88 -7.53
C ASP A 98 15.36 -2.24 -7.91
N ILE A 99 15.23 -1.78 -9.16
CA ILE A 99 14.02 -1.14 -9.71
C ILE A 99 13.23 -2.12 -10.60
N SER A 100 13.87 -3.16 -11.13
CA SER A 100 13.34 -4.10 -12.14
C SER A 100 12.00 -4.75 -11.78
N LEU A 101 11.73 -4.98 -10.49
CA LEU A 101 10.47 -5.55 -10.03
C LEU A 101 9.62 -4.56 -9.24
N LEU A 102 9.96 -3.27 -9.22
CA LEU A 102 9.16 -2.22 -8.58
C LEU A 102 8.07 -1.72 -9.54
N THR A 103 6.94 -1.28 -8.99
CA THR A 103 5.80 -0.83 -9.82
C THR A 103 5.38 0.61 -9.61
N ASN A 104 5.76 1.24 -8.50
CA ASN A 104 5.50 2.66 -8.28
C ASN A 104 6.63 3.35 -7.52
N ASN A 105 6.58 4.69 -7.52
CA ASN A 105 7.61 5.53 -6.94
C ASN A 105 7.78 5.27 -5.44
N ARG A 106 6.69 4.96 -4.73
CA ARG A 106 6.68 4.71 -3.28
C ARG A 106 7.40 3.44 -2.86
N GLU A 107 7.82 2.61 -3.80
CA GLU A 107 8.65 1.43 -3.53
C GLU A 107 10.16 1.73 -3.63
N CYS A 108 10.54 2.93 -4.11
CA CYS A 108 11.92 3.34 -4.36
C CYS A 108 12.63 3.90 -3.11
N HIS A 109 12.39 3.28 -1.96
CA HIS A 109 13.08 3.60 -0.70
C HIS A 109 14.21 2.62 -0.42
N CYS A 110 15.37 3.13 0.01
CA CYS A 110 16.40 2.25 0.58
C CYS A 110 16.04 1.90 2.03
N CYS A 111 16.41 0.71 2.51
CA CYS A 111 16.18 0.36 3.91
C CYS A 111 16.93 1.25 4.91
N PHE A 112 17.94 2.02 4.48
CA PHE A 112 18.59 3.03 5.33
C PHE A 112 17.77 4.31 5.48
N GLU A 113 16.85 4.60 4.56
CA GLU A 113 15.99 5.77 4.62
C GLU A 113 14.78 5.55 5.54
N LEU A 114 14.48 4.28 5.85
CA LEU A 114 13.37 3.89 6.71
C LEU A 114 13.89 3.63 8.13
N GLU A 115 13.60 4.54 9.04
CA GLU A 115 14.11 4.52 10.43
C GLU A 115 13.88 3.16 11.11
N GLY A 116 12.68 2.59 11.00
CA GLY A 116 12.38 1.31 11.64
C GLY A 116 13.19 0.13 11.10
N CYS A 117 13.69 0.16 9.86
CA CYS A 117 14.61 -0.87 9.38
C CYS A 117 15.95 -0.81 10.12
N GLY A 118 16.46 0.40 10.38
CA GLY A 118 17.65 0.61 11.19
C GLY A 118 17.45 0.19 12.64
N GLU A 119 16.33 0.56 13.26
CA GLU A 119 15.98 0.16 14.62
C GLU A 119 15.88 -1.36 14.76
N ALA A 120 15.20 -2.04 13.82
CA ALA A 120 15.03 -3.48 13.83
C ALA A 120 16.38 -4.22 13.76
N MET A 121 17.30 -3.76 12.91
CA MET A 121 18.64 -4.36 12.78
C MET A 121 19.52 -4.14 14.01
N ASN A 122 19.25 -3.11 14.81
CA ASN A 122 20.01 -2.78 16.02
C ASN A 122 19.43 -3.39 17.31
N ARG A 123 18.38 -4.22 17.23
CA ARG A 123 17.85 -4.95 18.40
C ARG A 123 18.88 -5.96 18.90
N GLU A 124 19.02 -6.07 20.21
CA GLU A 124 20.03 -6.94 20.85
C GLU A 124 19.92 -8.41 20.38
N GLU A 125 18.71 -8.95 20.33
CA GLU A 125 18.44 -10.33 19.86
C GLU A 125 18.92 -10.53 18.41
N VAL A 126 18.67 -9.54 17.54
CA VAL A 126 19.09 -9.58 16.13
C VAL A 126 20.61 -9.54 16.01
N ILE A 127 21.27 -8.69 16.79
CA ILE A 127 22.74 -8.60 16.80
C ILE A 127 23.36 -9.91 17.29
N GLN A 128 22.77 -10.57 18.29
CA GLN A 128 23.23 -11.85 18.81
C GLN A 128 23.10 -12.96 17.77
N ASP A 129 21.95 -13.06 17.12
CA ASP A 129 21.72 -14.06 16.06
C ASP A 129 22.65 -13.85 14.86
N LEU A 130 22.82 -12.60 14.41
CA LEU A 130 23.77 -12.26 13.34
C LEU A 130 25.20 -12.68 13.69
N LYS A 131 25.64 -12.44 14.94
CA LYS A 131 26.96 -12.88 15.40
C LYS A 131 27.07 -14.40 15.44
N ALA A 132 26.03 -15.11 15.87
CA ALA A 132 25.99 -16.57 15.92
C ALA A 132 26.06 -17.20 14.52
N GLU A 133 25.44 -16.57 13.53
CA GLU A 133 25.51 -16.95 12.11
C GLU A 133 26.82 -16.51 11.42
N GLY A 134 27.71 -15.82 12.14
CA GLY A 134 29.00 -15.34 11.60
C GLY A 134 28.88 -14.10 10.71
N VAL A 135 27.75 -13.40 10.72
CA VAL A 135 27.52 -12.16 9.98
C VAL A 135 28.02 -10.97 10.80
N GLN A 136 29.21 -10.48 10.47
CA GLN A 136 29.87 -9.39 11.23
C GLN A 136 29.42 -7.98 10.83
N ASN A 137 28.85 -7.82 9.63
CA ASN A 137 28.48 -6.50 9.10
C ASN A 137 27.23 -6.62 8.22
N ALA A 138 26.07 -6.81 8.85
CA ALA A 138 24.81 -6.81 8.14
C ALA A 138 24.50 -5.39 7.64
N LYS A 139 24.55 -5.21 6.32
CA LYS A 139 24.34 -3.92 5.65
C LYS A 139 22.91 -3.75 5.16
N CYS A 140 22.08 -4.79 5.13
CA CYS A 140 20.74 -4.69 4.57
C CYS A 140 19.71 -5.32 5.50
N VAL A 141 18.50 -4.75 5.53
CA VAL A 141 17.39 -5.30 6.32
C VAL A 141 16.99 -6.71 5.88
N THR A 142 17.26 -7.10 4.63
CA THR A 142 17.02 -8.47 4.15
C THR A 142 17.96 -9.49 4.77
N GLN A 143 19.03 -9.05 5.44
CA GLN A 143 19.94 -9.89 6.23
C GLN A 143 19.47 -10.04 7.68
N HIS A 144 18.36 -9.42 8.07
CA HIS A 144 17.75 -9.66 9.37
C HIS A 144 17.51 -11.18 9.53
N PRO A 145 17.92 -11.83 10.65
CA PRO A 145 17.81 -13.28 10.84
C PRO A 145 16.39 -13.82 10.64
N GLY A 146 15.40 -13.08 11.14
CA GLY A 146 13.98 -13.38 10.92
C GLY A 146 13.45 -13.16 9.49
N PHE A 147 14.16 -12.47 8.60
CA PHE A 147 13.59 -12.08 7.29
C PHE A 147 13.25 -13.31 6.43
N ASN A 148 14.17 -14.27 6.31
CA ASN A 148 13.91 -15.47 5.51
C ASN A 148 12.75 -16.29 6.08
N SER A 149 12.81 -16.60 7.38
CA SER A 149 11.81 -17.43 8.06
C SER A 149 10.43 -16.80 8.14
N VAL A 150 10.32 -15.48 8.25
CA VAL A 150 9.05 -14.76 8.41
C VAL A 150 8.49 -14.30 7.06
N CYS A 151 9.33 -13.84 6.15
CA CYS A 151 8.88 -13.19 4.90
C CYS A 151 9.00 -14.10 3.68
N LEU A 152 9.91 -15.07 3.64
CA LEU A 152 10.20 -15.87 2.43
C LEU A 152 9.78 -17.34 2.55
N GLN A 153 9.61 -17.87 3.76
CA GLN A 153 9.23 -19.27 3.96
C GLN A 153 7.72 -19.50 3.78
N LYS A 154 7.37 -20.26 2.74
CA LYS A 154 5.99 -20.59 2.33
C LYS A 154 5.08 -21.05 3.49
N TRP A 155 5.53 -22.02 4.29
CA TRP A 155 4.69 -22.59 5.36
C TRP A 155 4.52 -21.63 6.53
N SER A 156 5.54 -20.84 6.84
CA SER A 156 5.47 -19.76 7.83
C SER A 156 4.41 -18.73 7.45
N LEU A 157 4.42 -18.29 6.18
CA LEU A 157 3.42 -17.36 5.64
C LEU A 157 2.00 -17.94 5.66
N LYS A 158 1.82 -19.23 5.31
CA LYS A 158 0.50 -19.88 5.38
C LYS A 158 -0.04 -19.91 6.81
N MET A 159 0.81 -20.21 7.80
CA MET A 159 0.41 -20.17 9.21
C MET A 159 0.12 -18.74 9.69
N ALA A 160 0.88 -17.76 9.19
CA ALA A 160 0.67 -16.35 9.51
C ALA A 160 -0.65 -15.79 8.97
N ALA A 161 -1.15 -16.34 7.87
CA ALA A 161 -2.34 -15.85 7.17
C ALA A 161 -3.59 -15.79 8.06
N ASP A 162 -3.75 -16.75 8.97
CA ASP A 162 -4.90 -16.84 9.88
C ASP A 162 -5.05 -15.61 10.80
N ARG A 163 -3.98 -14.82 10.99
CA ARG A 163 -4.00 -13.59 11.80
C ARG A 163 -4.60 -12.40 11.06
N TYR A 164 -4.69 -12.47 9.73
CA TYR A 164 -5.16 -11.38 8.89
C TYR A 164 -6.63 -11.54 8.54
N LYS A 165 -7.31 -10.40 8.43
CA LYS A 165 -8.72 -10.31 8.08
C LYS A 165 -8.91 -9.36 6.92
N THR A 166 -9.93 -9.62 6.12
CA THR A 166 -10.42 -8.70 5.08
C THR A 166 -11.15 -7.51 5.72
N LYS A 167 -11.54 -6.53 4.90
CA LYS A 167 -12.36 -5.39 5.33
C LYS A 167 -13.69 -5.84 5.96
N ASP A 168 -14.27 -6.92 5.43
CA ASP A 168 -15.51 -7.52 5.94
C ASP A 168 -15.31 -8.38 7.20
N LYS A 169 -14.12 -8.32 7.81
CA LYS A 169 -13.70 -9.08 9.00
C LYS A 169 -13.70 -10.60 8.80
N SER A 170 -13.84 -11.09 7.56
CA SER A 170 -13.65 -12.50 7.22
C SER A 170 -12.16 -12.85 7.26
N LYS A 171 -11.83 -14.14 7.44
CA LYS A 171 -10.44 -14.60 7.43
C LYS A 171 -9.83 -14.30 6.07
N TYR A 172 -8.62 -13.78 6.05
CA TYR A 172 -7.91 -13.57 4.80
C TYR A 172 -7.50 -14.93 4.22
N SER A 173 -8.15 -15.33 3.13
CA SER A 173 -7.91 -16.58 2.42
C SER A 173 -7.32 -16.32 1.04
N GLN A 174 -6.79 -17.37 0.41
CA GLN A 174 -6.29 -17.30 -0.95
C GLN A 174 -7.48 -17.19 -1.92
N THR A 175 -7.69 -15.98 -2.46
CA THR A 175 -8.67 -15.70 -3.52
C THR A 175 -8.03 -15.69 -4.91
N SER A 176 -6.75 -15.35 -4.99
CA SER A 176 -5.93 -15.31 -6.21
C SER A 176 -4.95 -16.48 -6.28
N THR A 177 -3.88 -16.39 -7.09
CA THR A 177 -2.89 -17.46 -7.11
C THR A 177 -2.10 -17.51 -5.80
N GLU A 178 -1.46 -18.66 -5.57
CA GLU A 178 -0.70 -18.89 -4.35
C GLU A 178 0.42 -17.87 -4.17
N ASN A 179 1.08 -17.44 -5.26
CA ASN A 179 2.18 -16.47 -5.16
C ASN A 179 1.67 -15.07 -4.79
N SER A 180 0.57 -14.59 -5.38
CA SER A 180 -0.02 -13.29 -4.97
C SER A 180 -0.47 -13.30 -3.52
N PHE A 181 -1.08 -14.39 -3.07
CA PHE A 181 -1.44 -14.57 -1.67
C PHE A 181 -0.20 -14.53 -0.75
N LEU A 182 0.85 -15.30 -1.08
CA LEU A 182 2.08 -15.35 -0.28
C LEU A 182 2.82 -14.01 -0.26
N ARG A 183 2.90 -13.28 -1.40
CA ARG A 183 3.44 -11.91 -1.45
C ARG A 183 2.68 -10.98 -0.52
N SER A 184 1.35 -11.00 -0.60
CA SER A 184 0.50 -10.13 0.22
C SER A 184 0.69 -10.36 1.71
N ILE A 185 0.83 -11.62 2.13
CA ILE A 185 1.15 -11.96 3.54
C ILE A 185 2.59 -11.56 3.87
N SER A 186 3.55 -11.83 2.99
CA SER A 186 4.95 -11.49 3.18
C SER A 186 5.17 -10.00 3.41
N TYR A 187 4.50 -9.13 2.65
CA TYR A 187 4.58 -7.68 2.86
C TYR A 187 4.11 -7.28 4.26
N ARG A 188 3.01 -7.86 4.74
CA ARG A 188 2.46 -7.58 6.08
C ARG A 188 3.35 -8.14 7.19
N GLU A 189 3.89 -9.34 6.99
CA GLU A 189 4.79 -10.00 7.93
C GLU A 189 6.12 -9.24 8.05
N PHE A 190 6.67 -8.72 6.95
CA PHE A 190 7.83 -7.82 6.99
C PHE A 190 7.54 -6.60 7.85
N THR A 191 6.42 -5.92 7.60
CA THR A 191 6.04 -4.74 8.38
C THR A 191 5.92 -5.05 9.88
N ARG A 192 5.34 -6.21 10.24
CA ARG A 192 5.29 -6.66 11.64
C ARG A 192 6.66 -6.99 12.22
N LEU A 193 7.54 -7.62 11.44
CA LEU A 193 8.90 -7.97 11.87
C LEU A 193 9.69 -6.70 12.23
N ILE A 194 9.62 -5.69 11.35
CA ILE A 194 10.39 -4.46 11.47
C ILE A 194 9.76 -3.51 12.48
N TYR A 195 8.49 -3.16 12.33
CA TYR A 195 7.85 -2.10 13.11
C TYR A 195 6.96 -2.61 14.25
N GLY A 196 6.69 -3.90 14.32
CA GLY A 196 5.67 -4.44 15.21
C GLY A 196 4.25 -4.05 14.77
N PRO A 197 3.28 -3.93 15.71
CA PRO A 197 1.91 -3.56 15.36
C PRO A 197 1.78 -2.07 15.02
N LEU A 198 1.51 -1.75 13.75
CA LEU A 198 1.38 -0.38 13.23
C LEU A 198 -0.04 0.22 13.29
N GLY A 199 -1.05 -0.55 13.69
CA GLY A 199 -2.45 -0.10 13.61
C GLY A 199 -2.87 0.20 12.16
N ASN A 200 -3.38 1.41 11.93
CA ASN A 200 -3.84 1.87 10.60
C ASN A 200 -2.74 2.54 9.78
N ARG A 201 -1.51 2.66 10.31
CA ARG A 201 -0.41 3.28 9.57
C ARG A 201 0.13 2.30 8.53
N ARG A 202 0.27 2.76 7.30
CA ARG A 202 0.97 2.04 6.23
C ARG A 202 2.32 2.71 5.99
N ILE A 203 3.36 1.89 5.96
CA ILE A 203 4.72 2.31 5.65
C ILE A 203 5.16 1.46 4.45
N PRO A 204 5.67 2.07 3.37
CA PRO A 204 6.18 1.31 2.24
C PRO A 204 7.34 0.42 2.66
N LEU A 205 7.45 -0.75 2.03
CA LEU A 205 8.63 -1.59 2.19
C LEU A 205 9.80 -0.95 1.44
N PRO A 206 11.05 -1.18 1.89
CA PRO A 206 12.21 -0.76 1.10
C PRO A 206 12.33 -1.62 -0.16
N ALA A 207 12.91 -1.06 -1.22
CA ALA A 207 13.11 -1.72 -2.51
C ALA A 207 13.77 -3.10 -2.36
N CYS A 208 14.80 -3.22 -1.53
CA CYS A 208 15.49 -4.50 -1.30
C CYS A 208 14.56 -5.61 -0.77
N ALA A 209 13.57 -5.27 0.06
CA ALA A 209 12.58 -6.23 0.55
C ALA A 209 11.58 -6.61 -0.54
N TYR A 210 11.08 -5.63 -1.31
CA TYR A 210 10.22 -5.90 -2.47
C TYR A 210 10.90 -6.85 -3.45
N ILE A 211 12.13 -6.55 -3.85
CA ILE A 211 12.92 -7.38 -4.78
C ILE A 211 13.09 -8.81 -4.25
N ALA A 212 13.48 -8.98 -2.99
CA ALA A 212 13.67 -10.31 -2.40
C ALA A 212 12.36 -11.12 -2.35
N ILE A 213 11.24 -10.49 -1.97
CA ILE A 213 9.93 -11.14 -1.87
C ILE A 213 9.39 -11.47 -3.27
N ARG A 214 9.47 -10.54 -4.22
CA ARG A 214 8.97 -10.71 -5.60
C ARG A 214 9.79 -11.72 -6.39
N ASN A 215 11.09 -11.85 -6.13
CA ASN A 215 11.91 -12.93 -6.69
C ASN A 215 11.54 -14.30 -6.11
N THR A 216 11.20 -14.36 -4.82
CA THR A 216 10.81 -15.62 -4.16
C THR A 216 9.42 -16.09 -4.60
N PHE A 217 8.51 -15.14 -4.79
CA PHE A 217 7.14 -15.40 -5.24
C PHE A 217 6.86 -14.61 -6.53
N PRO A 218 7.35 -15.08 -7.68
CA PRO A 218 7.20 -14.36 -8.95
C PRO A 218 5.74 -14.31 -9.43
N ILE A 219 5.46 -13.38 -10.33
CA ILE A 219 4.19 -13.34 -11.08
C ILE A 219 4.03 -14.66 -11.83
N MET A 220 2.86 -15.29 -11.70
CA MET A 220 2.48 -16.38 -12.59
C MET A 220 1.80 -15.81 -13.84
N GLU A 221 1.89 -16.50 -14.98
CA GLU A 221 1.38 -16.02 -16.29
C GLU A 221 -0.07 -15.51 -16.29
N LYS A 222 -0.88 -15.98 -15.33
CA LYS A 222 -2.30 -15.63 -15.17
C LYS A 222 -2.55 -14.36 -14.35
N GLU A 223 -1.53 -13.77 -13.72
CA GLU A 223 -1.67 -12.69 -12.73
C GLU A 223 -1.41 -11.27 -13.27
N GLY A 224 -0.95 -11.12 -14.52
CA GLY A 224 -0.65 -9.81 -15.09
C GLY A 224 0.60 -9.16 -14.45
N GLN A 225 0.45 -8.03 -13.77
CA GLN A 225 1.54 -7.26 -13.15
C GLN A 225 1.46 -7.24 -11.62
N PHE A 226 2.53 -6.84 -10.92
CA PHE A 226 2.45 -6.67 -9.46
C PHE A 226 1.52 -5.52 -9.11
N THR A 227 0.67 -5.71 -8.09
CA THR A 227 0.01 -4.59 -7.42
C THR A 227 1.06 -3.83 -6.61
N GLY A 228 1.24 -2.55 -6.92
CA GLY A 228 2.14 -1.67 -6.18
C GLY A 228 1.60 -1.26 -4.81
N TYR A 229 2.45 -0.59 -4.04
CA TYR A 229 2.04 0.05 -2.79
C TYR A 229 0.94 1.11 -3.01
N SER A 230 -0.15 1.06 -2.24
CA SER A 230 -1.20 2.08 -2.21
C SER A 230 -1.42 2.62 -0.80
N ASP A 231 -1.63 3.93 -0.70
CA ASP A 231 -2.14 4.54 0.52
C ASP A 231 -3.65 4.27 0.64
N ASP A 232 -4.18 4.31 1.86
CA ASP A 232 -5.64 4.21 2.09
C ASP A 232 -6.37 5.54 1.77
N SER A 233 -5.72 6.48 1.08
CA SER A 233 -6.21 7.85 0.83
C SER A 233 -6.74 8.11 -0.58
N ASP A 234 -6.89 7.07 -1.41
CA ASP A 234 -7.49 7.13 -2.74
C ASP A 234 -8.90 6.47 -2.75
#